data_AF-A0A9X9F625-F1
#
_entry.id   AF-A0A9X9F625-F1
#
_cell.length_a   1.000
_cell.length_b   1.000
_cell.length_c   1.000
_cell.angle_alpha   90.00
_cell.angle_beta   90.00
_cell.angle_gamma   90.00
#
_symmetry.space_group_name_H-M   'P 1'
#
loop_
_entity.id
_entity.type
_entity.pdbx_description
1 polymer ?
#
loop_
_entity_poly.entity_id
_entity_poly.type
_entity_poly.pdbx_seq_one_letter_code
_entity_poly.pdbx_strand_id
1 'polypeptide(L)'
;MKKLDNQHNQNHIMGTLQWFIFLLANSIALPIVVGGLFHLTTEEIFYLMQRTFFVVGISSFLQGWLGHRLPIADGPAGSWVGVFTVLAYATAGQDQLHSTLQILELGMIISGVILIGLGVTGFIGRILFLFTPLVTGTFLLLLCLQLSGVFLKGMLGITATISQIDGFTAMIAFSIFLFVIILSNFGKGFVKSYAVLIGLISGW
;
A
#
# COMPACT_ATOMS: atom_id res chain seq x y z
N MET A 1 16.66 13.06 35.34
CA MET A 1 17.31 12.50 34.14
C MET A 1 16.68 11.18 33.68
N LYS A 2 16.56 10.13 34.52
CA LYS A 2 15.87 8.86 34.17
C LYS A 2 14.45 8.99 33.57
N LYS A 3 13.67 9.99 34.01
CA LYS A 3 12.30 10.26 33.54
C LYS A 3 12.26 10.87 32.12
N LEU A 4 13.30 11.60 31.72
CA LEU A 4 13.40 12.21 30.39
C LEU A 4 13.87 11.19 29.34
N ASP A 5 14.80 10.29 29.72
CA ASP A 5 15.19 9.15 28.88
C ASP A 5 14.01 8.20 28.61
N ASN A 6 13.20 7.90 29.63
CA ASN A 6 12.02 7.05 29.46
C ASN A 6 10.97 7.67 28.53
N GLN A 7 10.79 9.00 28.57
CA GLN A 7 9.85 9.66 27.65
C GLN A 7 10.40 9.73 26.22
N HIS A 8 11.70 9.93 26.04
CA HIS A 8 12.32 9.89 24.72
C HIS A 8 12.20 8.48 24.13
N ASN A 9 12.58 7.44 24.88
CA ASN A 9 12.51 6.04 24.43
C ASN A 9 11.08 5.55 24.16
N GLN A 10 10.09 5.97 24.96
CA GLN A 10 8.68 5.63 24.71
C GLN A 10 8.13 6.25 23.42
N ASN A 11 8.55 7.48 23.09
CA ASN A 11 8.17 8.11 21.82
C ASN A 11 8.74 7.37 20.61
N HIS A 12 9.97 6.84 20.72
CA HIS A 12 10.57 6.01 19.66
C HIS A 12 9.83 4.68 19.49
N ILE A 13 9.52 3.96 20.57
CA ILE A 13 8.80 2.68 20.48
C ILE A 13 7.40 2.88 19.89
N MET A 14 6.68 3.90 20.33
CA MET A 14 5.35 4.21 19.81
C MET A 14 5.40 4.64 18.34
N GLY A 15 6.41 5.43 17.94
CA GLY A 15 6.65 5.79 16.55
C GLY A 15 6.99 4.57 15.68
N THR A 16 7.84 3.67 16.17
CA THR A 16 8.17 2.41 15.46
C THR A 16 6.95 1.52 15.31
N LEU A 17 6.13 1.37 16.35
CA LEU A 17 4.87 0.62 16.29
C LEU A 17 3.90 1.24 15.29
N GLN A 18 3.79 2.57 15.26
CA GLN A 18 2.95 3.27 14.30
C GLN A 18 3.42 3.02 12.87
N TRP A 19 4.72 3.18 12.60
CA TRP A 19 5.29 2.91 11.28
C TRP A 19 5.14 1.45 10.86
N PHE A 20 5.29 0.53 11.81
CA PHE A 20 5.03 -0.89 11.58
C PHE A 20 3.57 -1.14 11.20
N ILE A 21 2.61 -0.53 11.92
CA ILE A 21 1.17 -0.63 11.61
C ILE A 21 0.87 -0.02 10.23
N PHE A 22 1.48 1.11 9.88
CA PHE A 22 1.33 1.69 8.54
C PHE A 22 1.87 0.79 7.44
N LEU A 23 3.06 0.22 7.64
CA LEU A 23 3.65 -0.75 6.72
C LEU A 23 2.74 -1.96 6.54
N LEU A 24 2.19 -2.49 7.64
CA LEU A 24 1.27 -3.63 7.64
C LEU A 24 -0.02 -3.30 6.89
N ALA A 25 -0.65 -2.17 7.19
CA ALA A 25 -1.87 -1.72 6.53
C ALA A 25 -1.65 -1.52 5.01
N ASN A 26 -0.54 -0.89 4.63
CA ASN A 26 -0.19 -0.67 3.23
C ASN A 26 0.08 -1.99 2.48
N SER A 27 0.83 -2.90 3.12
CA SER A 27 1.22 -4.18 2.52
C SER A 27 0.05 -5.14 2.31
N ILE A 28 -1.00 -5.05 3.13
CA ILE A 28 -2.15 -5.96 3.08
C ILE A 28 -3.26 -5.42 2.17
N ALA A 29 -3.42 -4.10 2.06
CA ALA A 29 -4.50 -3.50 1.28
C ALA A 29 -4.45 -3.93 -0.20
N LEU A 30 -3.27 -3.94 -0.82
CA LEU A 30 -3.13 -4.26 -2.24
C LEU A 30 -3.41 -5.73 -2.60
N PRO A 31 -2.92 -6.73 -1.86
CA PRO A 31 -3.33 -8.13 -2.02
C PRO A 31 -4.85 -8.34 -2.00
N ILE A 32 -5.57 -7.66 -1.11
CA ILE A 32 -7.04 -7.75 -1.02
C ILE A 32 -7.69 -7.18 -2.28
N VAL A 33 -7.22 -6.02 -2.74
CA VAL A 33 -7.71 -5.36 -3.96
C VAL A 33 -7.46 -6.23 -5.19
N VAL A 34 -6.23 -6.72 -5.36
CA VAL A 34 -5.87 -7.60 -6.48
C VAL A 34 -6.68 -8.90 -6.41
N GLY A 35 -6.85 -9.48 -5.22
CA GLY A 35 -7.69 -10.65 -5.00
C GLY A 35 -9.12 -10.46 -5.47
N GLY A 36 -9.73 -9.32 -5.14
CA GLY A 36 -11.06 -8.97 -5.63
C GLY A 36 -11.10 -8.81 -7.15
N LEU A 37 -10.15 -8.08 -7.75
CA LEU A 37 -10.14 -7.85 -9.19
C LEU A 37 -9.96 -9.14 -10.01
N PHE A 38 -9.17 -10.07 -9.51
CA PHE A 38 -8.87 -11.33 -10.19
C PHE A 38 -9.73 -12.51 -9.74
N HIS A 39 -10.79 -12.25 -8.95
CA HIS A 39 -11.70 -13.27 -8.42
C HIS A 39 -11.00 -14.42 -7.69
N LEU A 40 -9.90 -14.12 -6.98
CA LEU A 40 -9.18 -15.12 -6.20
C LEU A 40 -10.03 -15.62 -5.03
N THR A 41 -9.84 -16.88 -4.67
CA THR A 41 -10.46 -17.47 -3.48
C THR A 41 -9.92 -16.79 -2.22
N THR A 42 -10.69 -16.83 -1.13
CA THR A 42 -10.27 -16.25 0.16
C THR A 42 -8.92 -16.82 0.63
N GLU A 43 -8.70 -18.13 0.40
CA GLU A 43 -7.44 -18.80 0.73
C GLU A 43 -6.26 -18.24 -0.07
N GLU A 44 -6.41 -18.03 -1.38
CA GLU A 44 -5.38 -17.45 -2.23
C GLU A 44 -5.04 -16.01 -1.84
N ILE A 45 -6.04 -15.21 -1.46
CA ILE A 45 -5.83 -13.85 -0.94
C ILE A 45 -5.01 -13.89 0.35
N PHE A 46 -5.31 -14.81 1.27
CA PHE A 46 -4.52 -14.99 2.48
C PHE A 46 -3.06 -15.36 2.18
N TYR A 47 -2.84 -16.31 1.26
CA TYR A 47 -1.47 -16.66 0.85
C TYR A 47 -0.75 -15.50 0.14
N LEU A 48 -1.47 -14.70 -0.65
CA LEU A 48 -0.89 -13.52 -1.29
C LEU A 48 -0.49 -12.48 -0.23
N MET A 49 -1.37 -12.19 0.74
CA MET A 49 -1.08 -11.30 1.86
C MET A 49 0.16 -11.74 2.65
N GLN A 50 0.25 -13.03 2.99
CA GLN A 50 1.38 -13.58 3.74
C GLN A 50 2.70 -13.43 2.97
N ARG A 51 2.71 -13.80 1.68
CA ARG A 51 3.88 -13.66 0.80
C ARG A 51 4.29 -12.20 0.64
N THR A 52 3.32 -11.31 0.40
CA THR A 52 3.57 -9.87 0.29
C THR A 52 4.18 -9.30 1.57
N PHE A 53 3.62 -9.62 2.73
CA PHE A 53 4.15 -9.15 4.01
C PHE A 53 5.58 -9.67 4.26
N PHE A 54 5.85 -10.92 3.93
CA PHE A 54 7.18 -11.51 4.04
C PHE A 54 8.21 -10.79 3.15
N VAL A 55 7.87 -10.56 1.87
CA VAL A 55 8.76 -9.88 0.92
C VAL A 55 8.99 -8.42 1.32
N VAL A 56 7.93 -7.70 1.74
CA VAL A 56 8.05 -6.32 2.24
C VAL A 56 8.94 -6.27 3.49
N GLY A 57 8.77 -7.21 4.42
CA GLY A 57 9.59 -7.28 5.63
C GLY A 57 11.07 -7.50 5.32
N ILE A 58 11.40 -8.47 4.44
CA ILE A 58 12.78 -8.71 4.01
C ILE A 58 13.35 -7.50 3.25
N SER A 59 12.57 -6.93 2.34
CA SER A 59 13.00 -5.76 1.55
C SER A 59 13.30 -4.57 2.46
N SER A 60 12.39 -4.25 3.39
CA SER A 60 12.56 -3.18 4.37
C SER A 60 13.79 -3.40 5.25
N PHE A 61 14.03 -4.64 5.69
CA PHE A 61 15.22 -4.99 6.46
C PHE A 61 16.51 -4.80 5.65
N LEU A 62 16.54 -5.28 4.40
CA LEU A 62 17.68 -5.11 3.51
C LEU A 62 17.95 -3.64 3.20
N GLN A 63 16.91 -2.83 2.96
CA GLN A 63 17.04 -1.40 2.71
C GLN A 63 17.53 -0.62 3.93
N GLY A 64 17.09 -1.02 5.13
CA GLY A 64 17.56 -0.47 6.40
C GLY A 64 19.01 -0.84 6.73
N TRP A 65 19.47 -2.02 6.34
CA TRP A 65 20.82 -2.50 6.66
C TRP A 65 21.87 -2.12 5.59
N LEU A 66 21.60 -2.49 4.34
CA LEU A 66 22.54 -2.40 3.21
C LEU A 66 22.14 -1.31 2.19
N GLY A 67 20.85 -0.96 2.13
CA GLY A 67 20.35 0.03 1.19
C GLY A 67 20.49 1.47 1.67
N HIS A 68 19.44 2.26 1.49
CA HIS A 68 19.48 3.71 1.72
C HIS A 68 19.47 4.11 3.21
N ARG A 69 19.12 3.21 4.14
CA ARG A 69 19.09 3.47 5.60
C ARG A 69 18.20 4.65 6.03
N LEU A 70 17.15 4.92 5.26
CA LEU A 70 16.16 5.97 5.54
C LEU A 70 14.86 5.33 6.03
N PRO A 71 14.06 6.01 6.87
CA PRO A 71 12.78 5.52 7.33
C PRO A 71 11.71 5.68 6.23
N ILE A 72 11.76 4.82 5.21
CA ILE A 72 10.83 4.80 4.09
C ILE A 72 9.96 3.54 4.22
N ALA A 73 8.63 3.69 4.07
CA ALA A 73 7.73 2.55 4.00
C ALA A 73 7.70 2.02 2.57
N ASP A 74 8.49 0.98 2.33
CA ASP A 74 8.48 0.24 1.07
C ASP A 74 7.30 -0.74 1.08
N GLY A 75 6.42 -0.64 0.09
CA GLY A 75 5.25 -1.48 -0.03
C GLY A 75 5.00 -1.89 -1.49
N PRO A 76 4.00 -2.74 -1.75
CA PRO A 76 3.64 -3.10 -3.11
C PRO A 76 3.24 -1.84 -3.87
N ALA A 77 3.70 -1.70 -5.12
CA ALA A 77 3.47 -0.50 -5.91
C ALA A 77 2.05 -0.49 -6.49
N GLY A 78 1.13 0.22 -5.82
CA GLY A 78 -0.27 0.32 -6.24
C GLY A 78 -0.50 0.88 -7.64
N SER A 79 0.45 1.65 -8.18
CA SER A 79 0.40 2.20 -9.55
C SER A 79 0.25 1.12 -10.63
N TRP A 80 0.81 -0.07 -10.39
CA TRP A 80 0.79 -1.16 -11.37
C TRP A 80 -0.53 -1.92 -11.41
N VAL A 81 -1.37 -1.83 -10.37
CA VAL A 81 -2.64 -2.56 -10.30
C VAL A 81 -3.53 -2.21 -11.50
N GLY A 82 -3.63 -0.93 -11.88
CA GLY A 82 -4.44 -0.53 -13.03
C GLY A 82 -3.89 -1.07 -14.36
N VAL A 83 -2.57 -1.05 -14.54
CA VAL A 83 -1.92 -1.60 -15.74
C VAL A 83 -2.17 -3.10 -15.85
N PHE A 84 -2.00 -3.83 -14.75
CA PHE A 84 -2.26 -5.27 -14.67
C PHE A 84 -3.72 -5.59 -14.96
N THR A 85 -4.64 -4.81 -14.42
CA THR A 85 -6.08 -4.95 -14.65
C THR A 85 -6.38 -4.82 -16.14
N VAL A 86 -5.89 -3.76 -16.79
CA VAL A 86 -6.12 -3.53 -18.23
C VAL A 86 -5.47 -4.63 -19.07
N LEU A 87 -4.22 -4.98 -18.81
CA LEU A 87 -3.52 -6.04 -19.55
C LEU A 87 -4.22 -7.38 -19.38
N ALA A 88 -4.68 -7.71 -18.17
CA ALA A 88 -5.40 -8.95 -17.90
C ALA A 88 -6.69 -9.05 -18.71
N TYR A 89 -7.55 -8.03 -18.63
CA TYR A 89 -8.82 -8.05 -19.36
C TYR A 89 -8.65 -7.87 -20.87
N ALA A 90 -7.53 -7.28 -21.33
CA ALA A 90 -7.25 -7.12 -22.77
C ALA A 90 -6.69 -8.39 -23.42
N THR A 91 -6.00 -9.26 -22.65
CA THR A 91 -5.26 -10.40 -23.21
C THR A 91 -5.89 -11.76 -22.90
N ALA A 92 -6.65 -11.87 -21.80
CA ALA A 92 -7.29 -13.11 -21.39
C ALA A 92 -8.81 -12.94 -21.40
N GLY A 93 -9.52 -13.92 -21.96
CA GLY A 93 -10.92 -14.14 -21.59
C GLY A 93 -11.01 -14.44 -20.08
N GLN A 94 -12.18 -14.25 -19.47
CA GLN A 94 -12.36 -14.38 -18.01
C GLN A 94 -11.82 -15.70 -17.43
N ASP A 95 -11.77 -16.77 -18.23
CA ASP A 95 -11.31 -18.11 -17.83
C ASP A 95 -9.78 -18.27 -17.66
N GLN A 96 -8.96 -17.27 -18.00
CA GLN A 96 -7.48 -17.35 -17.96
C GLN A 96 -6.81 -16.37 -16.97
N LEU A 97 -7.59 -15.74 -16.08
CA LEU A 97 -7.08 -14.73 -15.13
C LEU A 97 -5.91 -15.23 -14.25
N HIS A 98 -5.91 -16.50 -13.84
CA HIS A 98 -4.80 -17.08 -13.05
C HIS A 98 -3.50 -17.19 -13.87
N SER A 99 -3.58 -17.63 -15.13
CA SER A 99 -2.41 -17.67 -16.01
C SER A 99 -1.86 -16.28 -16.30
N THR A 100 -2.74 -15.28 -16.38
CA THR A 100 -2.31 -13.89 -16.53
C THR A 100 -1.51 -13.40 -15.32
N LEU A 101 -1.92 -13.73 -14.09
CA LEU A 101 -1.17 -13.35 -12.89
C LEU A 101 0.26 -13.90 -12.90
N GLN A 102 0.48 -15.12 -13.38
CA GLN A 102 1.82 -15.71 -13.53
C GLN A 102 2.66 -14.99 -14.59
N ILE A 103 2.05 -14.60 -15.71
CA ILE A 103 2.74 -13.81 -16.75
C ILE A 103 3.15 -12.44 -16.20
N LEU A 104 2.26 -11.78 -15.45
CA LEU A 104 2.53 -10.50 -14.80
C LEU A 104 3.63 -10.61 -13.75
N GLU A 105 3.64 -11.69 -12.95
CA GLU A 105 4.70 -11.98 -11.98
C GLU A 105 6.07 -12.10 -12.66
N LEU A 106 6.17 -12.88 -13.74
CA LEU A 106 7.41 -13.00 -14.51
C LEU A 106 7.83 -11.64 -15.11
N GLY A 107 6.88 -10.87 -15.66
CA GLY A 107 7.13 -9.53 -16.16
C GLY A 107 7.70 -8.60 -15.09
N MET A 108 7.22 -8.71 -13.85
CA MET A 108 7.72 -7.94 -12.71
C MET A 108 9.11 -8.39 -12.26
N ILE A 109 9.39 -9.70 -12.25
CA ILE A 109 10.73 -10.22 -11.95
C ILE A 109 11.74 -9.69 -12.98
N ILE A 110 11.42 -9.77 -14.27
CA ILE A 110 12.29 -9.26 -15.35
C ILE A 110 12.49 -7.76 -15.21
N SER A 111 11.43 -6.99 -14.94
CA SER A 111 11.50 -5.55 -14.72
C SER A 111 12.39 -5.21 -13.52
N GLY A 112 12.32 -5.98 -12.43
CA GLY A 112 13.19 -5.83 -11.26
C GLY A 112 14.65 -6.09 -11.59
N VAL A 113 14.96 -7.15 -12.35
CA VAL A 113 16.34 -7.45 -12.79
C VAL A 113 16.90 -6.33 -13.67
N ILE A 114 16.09 -5.83 -14.62
CA ILE A 114 16.47 -4.68 -15.45
C ILE A 114 16.74 -3.46 -14.58
N LEU A 115 15.87 -3.16 -13.61
CA LEU A 115 16.02 -2.02 -12.72
C LEU A 115 17.30 -2.12 -11.87
N ILE A 116 17.63 -3.30 -11.36
CA ILE A 116 18.90 -3.56 -10.66
C ILE A 116 20.09 -3.28 -11.60
N GLY A 117 20.05 -3.78 -12.84
CA GLY A 117 21.10 -3.52 -13.83
C GLY A 117 21.27 -2.04 -14.16
N LEU A 118 20.17 -1.30 -14.35
CA LEU A 118 20.18 0.14 -14.58
C LEU A 118 20.67 0.93 -13.35
N GLY A 119 20.39 0.43 -12.14
CA GLY A 119 20.88 0.98 -10.89
C GLY A 119 22.39 0.83 -10.74
N VAL A 120 22.93 -0.38 -10.94
CA VAL A 120 24.37 -0.67 -10.85
C VAL A 120 25.18 0.09 -11.90
N THR A 121 24.64 0.28 -13.11
CA THR A 121 25.31 1.04 -14.18
C THR A 121 25.24 2.55 -14.00
N GLY A 122 24.50 3.06 -13.01
CA GLY A 122 24.28 4.49 -12.78
C GLY A 122 23.44 5.18 -13.87
N PHE A 123 22.82 4.40 -14.77
CA PHE A 123 22.03 4.94 -15.89
C PHE A 123 20.77 5.66 -15.40
N ILE A 124 20.21 5.22 -14.27
CA ILE A 124 19.11 5.91 -13.59
C ILE A 124 19.43 7.39 -13.36
N GLY A 125 20.68 7.69 -12.98
CA GLY A 125 21.15 9.05 -12.73
C GLY A 125 21.02 9.97 -13.94
N ARG A 126 21.19 9.39 -15.14
CA ARG A 126 21.08 10.12 -16.42
C ARG A 126 19.63 10.29 -16.89
N ILE A 127 18.69 9.50 -16.37
CA ILE A 127 17.26 9.59 -16.72
C ILE A 127 16.52 10.54 -15.77
N LEU A 128 17.04 10.79 -14.56
CA LEU A 128 16.39 11.61 -13.53
C LEU A 128 15.93 13.00 -14.02
N PHE A 129 16.55 13.59 -15.04
CA PHE A 129 16.11 14.87 -15.60
C PHE A 129 14.69 14.83 -16.21
N LEU A 130 14.20 13.65 -16.62
CA LEU A 130 12.83 13.47 -17.12
C LEU A 130 11.78 13.57 -16.01
N PHE A 131 12.17 13.26 -14.77
CA PHE A 131 11.28 13.28 -13.60
C PHE A 131 11.25 14.68 -12.96
N THR A 132 10.86 15.68 -13.76
CA THR A 132 10.68 17.05 -13.28
C THR A 132 9.63 17.10 -12.15
N PRO A 133 9.64 18.16 -11.31
CA PRO A 133 8.63 18.32 -10.25
C PRO A 133 7.19 18.27 -10.79
N LEU A 134 6.96 18.76 -12.01
CA LEU A 134 5.64 18.74 -12.66
C LEU A 134 5.22 17.31 -13.05
N VAL A 135 6.13 16.51 -13.61
CA VAL A 135 5.85 15.11 -13.97
C VAL A 135 5.58 14.29 -12.71
N THR A 136 6.43 14.44 -11.69
CA THR A 136 6.29 13.74 -10.41
C THR A 136 4.99 14.13 -9.71
N GLY A 137 4.66 15.43 -9.64
CA GLY A 137 3.41 15.90 -9.04
C GLY A 137 2.16 15.40 -9.78
N THR A 138 2.19 15.43 -11.12
CA THR A 138 1.09 14.90 -11.95
C THR A 138 0.92 13.39 -11.74
N PHE A 139 2.02 12.63 -11.72
CA PHE A 139 1.99 11.20 -11.46
C PHE A 139 1.39 10.89 -10.07
N LEU A 140 1.82 11.58 -9.03
CA LEU A 140 1.28 11.40 -7.67
C LEU A 140 -0.21 11.76 -7.58
N LEU A 141 -0.65 12.80 -8.28
CA LEU A 141 -2.06 13.18 -8.36
C LEU A 141 -2.89 12.09 -9.04
N LEU A 142 -2.44 11.60 -10.20
CA LEU A 142 -3.11 10.51 -10.91
C LEU A 142 -3.15 9.22 -10.09
N LEU A 143 -2.07 8.90 -9.37
CA LEU A 143 -2.01 7.75 -8.46
C LEU A 143 -3.04 7.88 -7.33
N CYS A 144 -3.15 9.05 -6.70
CA CYS A 144 -4.18 9.31 -5.69
C CYS A 144 -5.60 9.13 -6.25
N LEU A 145 -5.87 9.70 -7.44
CA LEU A 145 -7.17 9.54 -8.09
C LEU A 145 -7.46 8.07 -8.42
N GLN A 146 -6.47 7.34 -8.93
CA GLN A 146 -6.59 5.93 -9.30
C GLN A 146 -6.93 5.06 -8.09
N LEU A 147 -6.26 5.26 -6.95
CA LEU A 147 -6.51 4.48 -5.74
C LEU A 147 -7.81 4.88 -5.02
N SER A 148 -8.25 6.13 -5.17
CA SER A 148 -9.47 6.62 -4.50
C SER A 148 -10.70 5.78 -4.83
N GLY A 149 -10.89 5.40 -6.11
CA GLY A 149 -12.04 4.59 -6.54
C GLY A 149 -12.05 3.19 -5.93
N VAL A 150 -10.87 2.58 -5.80
CA VAL A 150 -10.71 1.27 -5.17
C VAL A 150 -11.06 1.34 -3.68
N PHE A 151 -10.54 2.34 -2.97
CA PHE A 151 -10.84 2.51 -1.55
C PHE A 151 -12.31 2.87 -1.30
N LEU A 152 -12.92 3.71 -2.13
CA LEU A 152 -14.35 4.03 -2.02
C LEU A 152 -15.23 2.79 -2.23
N LYS A 153 -14.93 1.93 -3.20
CA LYS A 153 -15.63 0.65 -3.36
C LYS A 153 -15.51 -0.23 -2.11
N GLY A 154 -14.30 -0.30 -1.54
CA GLY A 154 -14.05 -1.00 -0.28
C GLY A 154 -14.87 -0.42 0.89
N MET A 155 -14.94 0.91 1.01
CA MET A 155 -15.76 1.58 2.03
C MET A 155 -17.24 1.27 1.85
N LEU A 156 -17.74 1.17 0.62
CA LEU A 156 -19.14 0.84 0.32
C LEU A 156 -19.47 -0.66 0.51
N GLY A 157 -18.50 -1.48 0.89
CA GLY A 157 -18.66 -2.94 0.99
C GLY A 157 -18.77 -3.64 -0.36
N ILE A 158 -18.52 -2.93 -1.47
CA ILE A 158 -18.62 -3.50 -2.82
C ILE A 158 -17.43 -4.42 -3.05
N THR A 159 -17.73 -5.70 -3.23
CA THR A 159 -16.75 -6.74 -3.52
C THR A 159 -16.98 -7.28 -4.93
N ALA A 160 -16.01 -8.03 -5.47
CA ALA A 160 -16.12 -8.66 -6.79
C ALA A 160 -17.39 -9.51 -6.98
N THR A 161 -17.90 -10.08 -5.89
CA THR A 161 -19.09 -10.94 -5.85
C THR A 161 -20.37 -10.22 -5.43
N ILE A 162 -20.26 -9.06 -4.78
CA ILE A 162 -21.38 -8.31 -4.20
C ILE A 162 -21.37 -6.90 -4.80
N SER A 163 -22.22 -6.68 -5.79
CA SER A 163 -22.36 -5.37 -6.45
C SER A 163 -23.31 -4.42 -5.71
N GLN A 164 -23.94 -4.87 -4.63
CA GLN A 164 -24.82 -4.04 -3.81
C GLN A 164 -24.04 -3.31 -2.74
N ILE A 165 -24.47 -2.09 -2.44
CA ILE A 165 -23.90 -1.27 -1.37
C ILE A 165 -24.37 -1.86 -0.04
N ASP A 166 -23.43 -2.24 0.82
CA ASP A 166 -23.74 -2.54 2.21
C ASP A 166 -23.76 -1.24 3.00
N GLY A 167 -24.98 -0.76 3.28
CA GLY A 167 -25.19 0.49 4.02
C GLY A 167 -24.59 0.47 5.41
N PHE A 168 -24.50 -0.69 6.07
CA PHE A 168 -23.93 -0.79 7.42
C PHE A 168 -22.41 -0.66 7.38
N THR A 169 -21.75 -1.41 6.49
CA THR A 169 -20.29 -1.29 6.26
C THR A 169 -19.91 0.12 5.80
N ALA A 170 -20.69 0.71 4.89
CA ALA A 170 -20.47 2.09 4.45
C ALA A 170 -20.56 3.08 5.60
N MET A 171 -21.58 2.97 6.45
CA MET A 171 -21.75 3.88 7.59
C MET A 171 -20.56 3.79 8.55
N ILE A 172 -20.09 2.59 8.88
CA ILE A 172 -18.93 2.38 9.75
C ILE A 172 -17.66 2.97 9.09
N ALA A 173 -17.41 2.63 7.83
CA ALA A 173 -16.22 3.08 7.11
C ALA A 173 -16.14 4.61 6.99
N PHE A 174 -17.25 5.27 6.63
CA PHE A 174 -17.32 6.73 6.58
C PHE A 174 -17.21 7.37 7.96
N SER A 175 -17.77 6.75 9.01
CA SER A 175 -17.65 7.24 10.39
C SER A 175 -16.19 7.22 10.86
N ILE A 176 -15.47 6.11 10.63
CA ILE A 176 -14.05 5.99 10.98
C ILE A 176 -13.23 6.98 10.15
N PHE A 177 -13.51 7.12 8.85
CA PHE A 177 -12.83 8.08 7.97
C PHE A 177 -12.96 9.51 8.47
N LEU A 178 -14.19 9.95 8.79
CA LEU A 178 -14.44 11.28 9.38
C LEU A 178 -13.78 11.44 10.74
N PHE A 179 -13.86 10.41 11.60
CA PHE A 179 -13.23 10.41 12.91
C PHE A 179 -11.71 10.62 12.80
N VAL A 180 -11.03 9.88 11.91
CA VAL A 180 -9.59 10.04 11.65
C VAL A 180 -9.27 11.43 11.11
N ILE A 181 -10.08 11.98 10.19
CA ILE A 181 -9.88 13.34 9.68
C ILE A 181 -10.01 14.38 10.80
N ILE A 182 -11.01 14.25 11.67
CA ILE A 182 -11.22 15.16 12.79
C ILE A 182 -10.03 15.12 13.74
N LEU A 183 -9.56 13.93 14.12
CA LEU A 183 -8.38 13.79 14.97
C LEU A 183 -7.11 14.32 14.30
N SER A 184 -6.94 14.08 13.00
CA SER A 184 -5.76 14.53 12.24
C SER A 184 -5.73 16.05 12.05
N ASN A 185 -6.88 16.70 11.84
CA ASN A 185 -6.93 18.12 11.59
C ASN A 185 -7.03 18.95 12.89
N PHE A 186 -7.90 18.53 13.82
CA PHE A 186 -8.22 19.26 15.06
C PHE A 186 -7.54 18.70 16.31
N GLY A 187 -6.90 17.53 16.24
CA GLY A 187 -6.16 16.97 17.36
C GLY A 187 -4.98 17.86 17.78
N LYS A 188 -4.59 17.76 19.05
CA LYS A 188 -3.42 18.46 19.61
C LYS A 188 -2.35 17.46 20.03
N GLY A 189 -1.09 17.79 19.74
CA GLY A 189 0.08 17.00 20.14
C GLY A 189 -0.01 15.54 19.70
N PHE A 190 0.06 14.62 20.67
CA PHE A 190 0.01 13.16 20.46
C PHE A 190 -1.20 12.70 19.64
N VAL A 191 -2.40 13.20 19.93
CA VAL A 191 -3.64 12.75 19.27
C VAL A 191 -3.60 12.99 17.75
N LYS A 192 -2.99 14.09 17.32
CA LYS A 192 -2.82 14.42 15.90
C LYS A 192 -1.82 13.49 15.22
N SER A 193 -0.68 13.24 15.85
CA SER A 193 0.37 12.37 15.31
C SER A 193 -0.07 10.92 15.16
N TYR A 194 -0.96 10.43 16.05
CA TYR A 194 -1.41 9.03 16.08
C TYR A 194 -2.86 8.83 15.60
N ALA A 195 -3.48 9.83 14.94
CA ALA A 195 -4.89 9.81 14.54
C ALA A 195 -5.30 8.56 13.76
N VAL A 196 -4.47 8.12 12.79
CA VAL A 196 -4.78 6.94 11.97
C VAL A 196 -4.72 5.64 12.80
N LEU A 197 -3.76 5.54 13.72
CA LEU A 197 -3.60 4.39 14.60
C LEU A 197 -4.79 4.27 15.57
N ILE A 198 -5.25 5.40 16.11
CA ILE A 198 -6.46 5.46 16.94
C ILE A 198 -7.69 5.05 16.11
N GLY A 199 -7.80 5.52 14.87
CA GLY A 199 -8.88 5.15 13.95
C GLY A 199 -8.92 3.66 13.65
N LEU A 200 -7.77 3.03 13.39
CA LEU A 200 -7.66 1.58 13.17
C LEU A 200 -8.14 0.79 14.39
N ILE A 201 -7.70 1.17 15.60
CA ILE A 201 -8.12 0.49 16.84
C ILE A 201 -9.61 0.67 17.10
N SER A 202 -10.16 1.85 16.79
CA SER A 202 -11.58 2.16 17.03
C SER A 202 -12.50 1.49 16.00
N GLY A 203 -11.97 1.13 14.83
CA GLY A 203 -12.74 0.58 13.72
C GLY A 203 -12.80 -0.94 13.65
N TRP A 204 -12.01 -1.63 14.48
CA TRP A 204 -11.99 -3.09 14.60
C TRP A 204 -12.99 -3.57 15.65
#